data_AF-A0A9R0V5R2-F1
#
_entry.id   AF-A0A9R0V5R2-F1
#
_cell.length_a   1.000
_cell.length_b   1.000
_cell.length_c   1.000
_cell.angle_alpha   90.00
_cell.angle_beta   90.00
_cell.angle_gamma   90.00
#
_symmetry.space_group_name_H-M   'P 1'
#
loop_
_entity.id
_entity.type
_entity.pdbx_description
1 polymer ?
#
loop_
_entity_poly.entity_id
_entity_poly.type
_entity_poly.pdbx_seq_one_letter_code
_entity_poly.pdbx_strand_id
1 'polypeptide(L)'
;METNWDLFLSILSMQTWDPISPQQRHGGSIVEVYRIIEETADQFFAFKVPMRIGELNSFCRGIDKAFQIYTQLVTQPIVDKEDLVPPVPVLTRYKKELGIKAFVKKEIQEVRPVDERKSSEIVQLTMSKLCVRLNSLYYAISQLGKLEDSISERWAKRQSDKINIRRSMNGKSKGIVSNQKNQFDGSRKEINAAIDRVCEFTGLKVIFWDLQQPFIDNMYKNNVLQARLDTIVEVLDLVLAQLCDVIVEQLRDRVVTGLLQASLDGLVRVILDGGPTRVFSPNDAPLLEEDLEILKEFFISGGDGLPRGTVENLVSRVRPVINLIKQETRVLIDDLREVTQGGKSKFGSDSKTLLRVLCHRNDSEASHYVKKHFKIPSSAPPST
;
A
#
# COMPACT_ATOMS: atom_id res chain seq x y z
N MET A 1 -10.15 -32.16 16.27
CA MET A 1 -9.83 -30.75 16.02
C MET A 1 -8.32 -30.57 15.80
N GLU A 2 -7.43 -31.06 16.67
CA GLU A 2 -5.97 -30.95 16.49
C GLU A 2 -5.47 -31.49 15.13
N THR A 3 -5.91 -32.66 14.70
CA THR A 3 -5.53 -33.23 13.39
C THR A 3 -5.93 -32.37 12.18
N ASN A 4 -7.03 -31.61 12.25
CA ASN A 4 -7.44 -30.71 11.18
C ASN A 4 -6.65 -29.39 11.23
N TRP A 5 -6.15 -28.99 12.41
CA TRP A 5 -5.33 -27.79 12.59
C TRP A 5 -3.88 -28.00 12.13
N ASP A 6 -3.30 -29.17 12.36
CA ASP A 6 -1.97 -29.50 11.83
C ASP A 6 -1.99 -29.61 10.30
N LEU A 7 -3.06 -30.18 9.75
CA LEU A 7 -3.30 -30.19 8.30
C LEU A 7 -3.42 -28.77 7.75
N PHE A 8 -4.19 -27.90 8.43
CA PHE A 8 -4.36 -26.49 8.07
C PHE A 8 -3.02 -25.74 7.99
N LEU A 9 -2.14 -25.90 8.98
CA LEU A 9 -0.81 -25.27 8.97
C LEU A 9 0.10 -25.87 7.89
N SER A 10 0.01 -27.18 7.64
CA SER A 10 0.78 -27.86 6.59
C SER A 10 0.38 -27.42 5.18
N ILE A 11 -0.90 -27.19 4.91
CA ILE A 11 -1.36 -26.68 3.61
C ILE A 11 -0.82 -25.28 3.35
N LEU A 12 -0.80 -24.44 4.39
CA LEU A 12 -0.36 -23.05 4.28
C LEU A 12 1.15 -22.93 4.12
N SER A 13 1.93 -23.83 4.73
CA SER A 13 3.40 -23.83 4.58
C SER A 13 3.86 -24.30 3.19
N MET A 14 3.05 -25.10 2.49
CA MET A 14 3.33 -25.56 1.13
C MET A 14 2.77 -24.64 0.02
N GLN A 15 2.07 -23.57 0.38
CA GLN A 15 1.40 -22.68 -0.58
C GLN A 15 2.42 -21.87 -1.41
N THR A 16 2.39 -22.05 -2.73
CA THR A 16 3.29 -21.36 -3.68
C THR A 16 2.80 -19.97 -4.11
N TRP A 17 1.51 -19.68 -3.89
CA TRP A 17 0.82 -18.44 -4.29
C TRP A 17 0.66 -18.26 -5.80
N ASP A 18 0.49 -19.37 -6.50
CA ASP A 18 0.02 -19.39 -7.89
C ASP A 18 -1.52 -19.46 -7.94
N PRO A 19 -2.16 -18.91 -8.98
CA PRO A 19 -3.60 -19.07 -9.18
C PRO A 19 -3.93 -20.54 -9.43
N ILE A 20 -5.08 -21.02 -8.93
CA ILE A 20 -5.56 -22.38 -9.21
C ILE A 20 -5.79 -22.58 -10.71
N SER A 21 -6.37 -21.57 -11.36
CA SER A 21 -6.64 -21.56 -12.80
C SER A 21 -6.87 -20.13 -13.30
N PRO A 22 -6.93 -19.87 -14.62
CA PRO A 22 -7.25 -18.55 -15.16
C PRO A 22 -8.59 -17.98 -14.68
N GLN A 23 -9.56 -18.85 -14.36
CA GLN A 23 -10.86 -18.49 -13.81
C GLN A 23 -10.83 -18.39 -12.27
N GLN A 24 -10.00 -19.19 -11.60
CA GLN A 24 -9.83 -19.18 -10.15
C GLN A 24 -8.48 -18.58 -9.77
N ARG A 25 -8.44 -17.25 -9.75
CA ARG A 25 -7.21 -16.45 -9.58
C ARG A 25 -6.71 -16.34 -8.13
N HIS A 26 -7.30 -17.08 -7.19
CA HIS A 26 -6.87 -17.16 -5.79
C HIS A 26 -6.02 -18.41 -5.55
N GLY A 27 -5.35 -18.48 -4.39
CA GLY A 27 -4.59 -19.66 -4.00
C GLY A 27 -5.49 -20.84 -3.65
N GLY A 28 -4.96 -22.07 -3.78
CA GLY A 28 -5.65 -23.29 -3.37
C GLY A 28 -5.96 -23.35 -1.88
N SER A 29 -5.08 -22.80 -1.05
CA SER A 29 -5.20 -22.86 0.41
C SER A 29 -6.53 -22.31 0.94
N ILE A 30 -7.06 -21.20 0.42
CA ILE A 30 -8.32 -20.64 0.93
C ILE A 30 -9.53 -21.54 0.64
N VAL A 31 -9.52 -22.28 -0.47
CA VAL A 31 -10.59 -23.24 -0.81
C VAL A 31 -10.60 -24.37 0.21
N GLU A 32 -9.41 -24.85 0.55
CA GLU A 32 -9.22 -25.93 1.50
C GLU A 32 -9.58 -25.51 2.93
N VAL A 33 -9.20 -24.29 3.33
CA VAL A 33 -9.66 -23.69 4.59
C VAL A 33 -11.19 -23.68 4.67
N TYR A 34 -11.86 -23.24 3.60
CA TYR A 34 -13.31 -23.21 3.54
C TYR A 34 -13.91 -24.63 3.62
N ARG A 35 -13.33 -25.60 2.90
CA ARG A 35 -13.75 -27.00 2.93
C ARG A 35 -13.69 -27.59 4.34
N ILE A 36 -12.57 -27.41 5.03
CA ILE A 36 -12.38 -27.88 6.42
C ILE A 36 -13.41 -27.25 7.35
N ILE A 37 -13.69 -25.96 7.19
CA ILE A 37 -14.68 -25.24 8.00
C ILE A 37 -16.10 -25.78 7.76
N GLU A 38 -16.50 -25.99 6.50
CA GLU A 38 -17.81 -26.56 6.16
C GLU A 38 -17.97 -27.99 6.69
N GLU A 39 -16.96 -28.84 6.54
CA GLU A 39 -16.97 -30.21 7.10
C GLU A 39 -17.07 -30.19 8.63
N THR A 40 -16.37 -29.25 9.28
CA THR A 40 -16.45 -29.08 10.73
C THR A 40 -17.85 -28.60 11.14
N ALA A 41 -18.47 -27.72 10.35
CA ALA A 41 -19.85 -27.28 10.57
C ALA A 41 -20.84 -28.44 10.41
N ASP A 42 -20.70 -29.27 9.39
CA ASP A 42 -21.55 -30.45 9.19
C ASP A 42 -21.45 -31.41 10.38
N GLN A 43 -20.23 -31.71 10.85
CA GLN A 43 -20.02 -32.53 12.03
C GLN A 43 -20.63 -31.91 13.29
N PHE A 44 -20.46 -30.61 13.50
CA PHE A 44 -21.05 -29.87 14.62
C PHE A 44 -22.59 -29.98 14.64
N PHE A 45 -23.22 -29.83 13.47
CA PHE A 45 -24.68 -29.92 13.36
C PHE A 45 -25.21 -31.37 13.36
N ALA A 46 -24.41 -32.36 12.98
CA ALA A 46 -24.76 -33.78 13.00
C ALA A 46 -24.82 -34.39 14.42
N PHE A 47 -24.18 -33.78 15.42
CA PHE A 47 -24.25 -34.26 16.80
C PHE A 47 -25.69 -34.31 17.30
N LYS A 48 -26.14 -35.46 17.83
CA LYS A 48 -27.51 -35.64 18.35
C LYS A 48 -27.73 -35.09 19.76
N VAL A 49 -26.73 -34.45 20.37
CA VAL A 49 -26.82 -33.89 21.74
C VAL A 49 -27.53 -32.53 21.77
N PRO A 50 -28.21 -32.17 22.88
CA PRO A 50 -28.81 -30.84 23.03
C PRO A 50 -27.75 -29.73 23.08
N MET A 51 -27.66 -28.90 22.06
CA MET A 51 -26.79 -27.70 22.05
C MET A 51 -27.55 -26.44 22.50
N ARG A 52 -26.89 -25.57 23.27
CA ARG A 52 -27.37 -24.23 23.64
C ARG A 52 -26.66 -23.19 22.78
N ILE A 53 -27.04 -21.92 22.95
CA ILE A 53 -26.46 -20.82 22.17
C ILE A 53 -24.97 -20.58 22.49
N GLY A 54 -24.52 -20.95 23.69
CA GLY A 54 -23.11 -20.81 24.10
C GLY A 54 -22.17 -21.69 23.28
N GLU A 55 -22.58 -22.91 22.93
CA GLU A 55 -21.80 -23.82 22.08
C GLU A 55 -21.73 -23.31 20.64
N LEU A 56 -22.83 -22.78 20.10
CA LEU A 56 -22.83 -22.14 18.78
C LEU A 56 -21.88 -20.94 18.75
N ASN A 57 -21.97 -20.05 19.75
CA ASN A 57 -21.10 -18.87 19.82
C ASN A 57 -19.62 -19.27 19.94
N SER A 58 -19.32 -20.33 20.69
CA SER A 58 -17.95 -20.85 20.81
C SER A 58 -17.44 -21.43 19.50
N PHE A 59 -18.31 -22.14 18.76
CA PHE A 59 -18.02 -22.67 17.43
C PHE A 59 -17.73 -21.54 16.43
N CYS A 60 -18.60 -20.54 16.32
CA CYS A 60 -18.41 -19.42 15.40
C CYS A 60 -17.19 -18.58 15.74
N ARG A 61 -16.88 -18.38 17.03
CA ARG A 61 -15.62 -17.73 17.46
C ARG A 61 -14.38 -18.51 17.03
N GLY A 62 -14.43 -19.85 17.04
CA GLY A 62 -13.33 -20.69 16.56
C GLY A 62 -13.07 -20.49 15.07
N ILE A 63 -14.14 -20.45 14.27
CA ILE A 63 -14.07 -20.17 12.83
C ILE A 63 -13.56 -18.73 12.56
N ASP A 64 -14.11 -17.74 13.27
CA ASP A 64 -13.67 -16.35 13.15
C ASP A 64 -12.16 -16.23 13.41
N LYS A 65 -11.67 -16.94 14.45
CA LYS A 65 -10.24 -16.99 14.75
C LYS A 65 -9.43 -17.70 13.66
N ALA A 66 -9.96 -18.76 13.05
CA ALA A 66 -9.30 -19.46 11.94
C ALA A 66 -9.08 -18.54 10.74
N PHE A 67 -10.08 -17.74 10.35
CA PHE A 67 -9.92 -16.76 9.28
C PHE A 67 -8.93 -15.64 9.63
N GLN A 68 -8.89 -15.20 10.89
CA GLN A 68 -7.86 -14.24 11.33
C GLN A 68 -6.45 -14.83 11.21
N ILE A 69 -6.25 -16.09 11.62
CA ILE A 69 -4.94 -16.78 11.50
C ILE A 69 -4.56 -16.94 10.03
N TYR A 70 -5.50 -17.37 9.17
CA TYR A 70 -5.27 -17.44 7.73
C TYR A 70 -4.82 -16.08 7.17
N THR A 71 -5.51 -15.00 7.55
CA THR A 71 -5.21 -13.64 7.11
C THR A 71 -3.79 -13.22 7.52
N GLN A 72 -3.39 -13.51 8.76
CA GLN A 72 -2.05 -13.23 9.26
C GLN A 72 -0.97 -14.00 8.48
N LEU A 73 -1.24 -15.24 8.08
CA LEU A 73 -0.31 -16.04 7.27
C LEU A 73 -0.21 -15.52 5.82
N VAL A 74 -1.32 -15.02 5.26
CA VAL A 74 -1.31 -14.38 3.93
C VAL A 74 -0.44 -13.12 3.94
N THR A 75 -0.43 -12.36 5.03
CA THR A 75 0.32 -11.09 5.14
C THR A 75 1.69 -11.23 5.80
N GLN A 76 2.02 -12.37 6.40
CA GLN A 76 3.28 -12.59 7.12
C GLN A 76 4.54 -12.15 6.35
N PRO A 77 4.68 -12.44 5.04
CA PRO A 77 5.89 -12.04 4.30
C PRO A 77 5.94 -10.55 3.94
N ILE A 78 4.87 -9.80 4.17
CA ILE A 78 4.75 -8.39 3.78
C ILE A 78 5.52 -7.53 4.77
N VAL A 79 6.69 -7.06 4.34
CA VAL A 79 7.55 -6.16 5.11
C VAL A 79 6.94 -4.76 5.27
N ASP A 80 7.50 -3.97 6.18
CA ASP A 80 7.03 -2.60 6.43
C ASP A 80 7.60 -1.61 5.39
N LYS A 81 7.00 -0.42 5.31
CA LYS A 81 7.36 0.62 4.31
C LYS A 81 8.85 0.99 4.39
N GLU A 82 9.41 1.01 5.59
CA GLU A 82 10.79 1.38 5.86
C GLU A 82 11.80 0.39 5.27
N ASP A 83 11.39 -0.86 5.01
CA ASP A 83 12.24 -1.87 4.36
C ASP A 83 12.26 -1.73 2.83
N LEU A 84 11.23 -1.09 2.23
CA LEU A 84 11.14 -0.84 0.79
C LEU A 84 11.72 0.51 0.36
N VAL A 85 11.44 1.55 1.17
CA VAL A 85 11.77 2.93 0.82
C VAL A 85 13.25 3.18 1.13
N PRO A 86 14.11 3.51 0.15
CA PRO A 86 15.53 3.76 0.43
C PRO A 86 15.72 4.87 1.47
N PRO A 87 16.85 4.95 2.19
CA PRO A 87 17.11 6.05 3.11
C PRO A 87 17.09 7.40 2.39
N VAL A 88 16.63 8.44 3.08
CA VAL A 88 16.67 9.81 2.56
C VAL A 88 18.14 10.24 2.42
N PRO A 89 18.60 10.69 1.23
CA PRO A 89 19.95 11.19 1.05
C PRO A 89 20.27 12.34 2.01
N VAL A 90 21.54 12.50 2.38
CA VAL A 90 21.98 13.66 3.15
C VAL A 90 21.58 14.94 2.41
N LEU A 91 20.87 15.82 3.12
CA LEU A 91 20.44 17.10 2.55
C LEU A 91 21.66 17.98 2.29
N THR A 92 21.87 18.33 1.02
CA THR A 92 22.97 19.18 0.57
C THR A 92 22.43 20.36 -0.21
N ARG A 93 23.14 21.48 -0.17
CA ARG A 93 22.79 22.66 -0.97
C ARG A 93 23.53 22.66 -2.30
N TYR A 94 22.90 23.24 -3.32
CA TYR A 94 23.53 23.53 -4.61
C TYR A 94 24.86 24.29 -4.46
N LYS A 95 25.87 23.94 -5.26
CA LYS A 95 27.08 24.74 -5.43
C LYS A 95 27.45 24.75 -6.92
N LYS A 96 27.39 25.93 -7.54
CA LYS A 96 27.90 26.15 -8.89
C LYS A 96 29.42 25.90 -8.90
N GLU A 97 29.88 24.88 -9.62
CA GLU A 97 31.32 24.66 -9.78
C GLU A 97 31.92 25.77 -10.65
N LEU A 98 32.86 26.53 -10.09
CA LEU A 98 33.74 27.46 -10.85
C LEU A 98 35.18 26.92 -10.94
N GLY A 99 35.40 25.64 -10.65
CA GLY A 99 36.72 25.00 -10.73
C GLY A 99 36.76 23.65 -10.03
N ILE A 100 37.45 22.69 -10.66
CA ILE A 100 37.70 21.34 -10.14
C ILE A 100 38.63 21.45 -8.94
N LYS A 101 38.09 21.55 -7.71
CA LYS A 101 38.77 21.14 -6.47
C LYS A 101 37.75 20.83 -5.35
N ALA A 102 37.60 19.54 -5.09
CA ALA A 102 37.71 18.88 -3.78
C ALA A 102 36.77 17.68 -3.75
N PHE A 103 37.37 16.48 -3.81
CA PHE A 103 36.73 15.25 -3.36
C PHE A 103 36.22 15.49 -1.93
N VAL A 104 34.93 15.78 -1.79
CA VAL A 104 34.24 15.53 -0.54
C VAL A 104 34.35 14.02 -0.38
N LYS A 105 35.12 13.60 0.62
CA LYS A 105 35.19 12.20 1.03
C LYS A 105 33.76 11.72 1.07
N LYS A 106 33.43 10.76 0.21
CA LYS A 106 32.17 10.04 0.21
C LYS A 106 32.03 9.55 1.65
N GLU A 107 31.32 10.29 2.50
CA GLU A 107 30.63 9.63 3.59
C GLU A 107 29.62 8.80 2.82
N ILE A 108 30.07 7.59 2.49
CA ILE A 108 29.20 6.46 2.29
C ILE A 108 28.52 6.39 3.64
N GLN A 109 27.44 7.16 3.79
CA GLN A 109 26.43 6.81 4.76
C GLN A 109 26.17 5.36 4.42
N GLU A 110 26.54 4.47 5.33
CA GLU A 110 26.26 3.05 5.20
C GLU A 110 24.78 3.00 4.89
N VAL A 111 24.45 2.85 3.60
CA VAL A 111 23.12 2.48 3.16
C VAL A 111 22.95 1.21 3.95
N ARG A 112 22.13 1.23 5.01
CA ARG A 112 21.80 0.00 5.73
C ARG A 112 21.41 -0.95 4.62
N PRO A 113 22.25 -1.96 4.30
CA PRO A 113 21.83 -2.89 3.28
C PRO A 113 20.57 -3.48 3.87
N VAL A 114 19.47 -3.39 3.12
CA VAL A 114 18.30 -4.20 3.46
C VAL A 114 18.85 -5.60 3.64
N ASP A 115 18.65 -6.16 4.84
CA ASP A 115 19.19 -7.47 5.22
C ASP A 115 19.03 -8.42 4.03
N GLU A 116 20.12 -9.04 3.57
CA GLU A 116 20.12 -9.85 2.34
C GLU A 116 18.99 -10.89 2.35
N ARG A 117 18.61 -11.38 3.54
CA ARG A 117 17.46 -12.25 3.74
C ARG A 117 16.14 -11.55 3.44
N LYS A 118 15.89 -10.37 4.01
CA LYS A 118 14.70 -9.56 3.72
C LYS A 118 14.62 -9.17 2.25
N SER A 119 15.75 -8.82 1.64
CA SER A 119 15.82 -8.51 0.21
C SER A 119 15.37 -9.70 -0.64
N SER A 120 15.83 -10.91 -0.30
CA SER A 120 15.40 -12.14 -0.98
C SER A 120 13.89 -12.42 -0.81
N GLU A 121 13.33 -12.15 0.36
CA GLU A 121 11.89 -12.29 0.64
C GLU A 121 11.06 -11.29 -0.18
N ILE A 122 11.49 -10.03 -0.27
CA ILE A 122 10.84 -8.99 -1.08
C ILE A 122 10.87 -9.37 -2.57
N VAL A 123 12.00 -9.86 -3.09
CA VAL A 123 12.12 -10.31 -4.48
C VAL A 123 11.19 -11.49 -4.77
N GLN A 124 11.01 -12.40 -3.81
CA GLN A 124 10.10 -13.54 -3.96
C GLN A 124 8.62 -13.13 -3.99
N LEU A 125 8.25 -11.94 -3.52
CA LEU A 125 6.91 -11.36 -3.60
C LEU A 125 6.66 -10.71 -4.97
N THR A 126 6.61 -11.53 -6.01
CA THR A 126 6.30 -11.07 -7.36
C THR A 126 4.89 -10.46 -7.45
N MET A 127 4.65 -9.62 -8.47
CA MET A 127 3.33 -9.01 -8.73
C MET A 127 2.21 -10.05 -8.73
N SER A 128 2.41 -11.15 -9.48
CA SER A 128 1.43 -12.25 -9.54
C SER A 128 1.12 -12.83 -8.15
N LYS A 129 2.13 -13.11 -7.32
CA LYS A 129 1.92 -13.64 -5.97
C LYS A 129 1.19 -12.66 -5.06
N LEU A 130 1.46 -11.36 -5.17
CA LEU A 130 0.73 -10.32 -4.44
C LEU A 130 -0.74 -10.27 -4.87
N CYS A 131 -1.02 -10.34 -6.18
CA CYS A 131 -2.39 -10.42 -6.70
C CYS A 131 -3.11 -11.69 -6.24
N VAL A 132 -2.45 -12.85 -6.24
CA VAL A 132 -3.06 -14.11 -5.75
C VAL A 132 -3.36 -14.04 -4.26
N ARG A 133 -2.50 -13.42 -3.44
CA ARG A 133 -2.77 -13.16 -2.01
C ARG A 133 -3.99 -12.27 -1.83
N LEU A 134 -4.06 -11.15 -2.56
CA LEU A 134 -5.22 -10.25 -2.58
C LEU A 134 -6.51 -10.97 -2.97
N ASN A 135 -6.48 -11.72 -4.07
CA ASN A 135 -7.62 -12.52 -4.55
C ASN A 135 -8.06 -13.56 -3.51
N SER A 136 -7.11 -14.15 -2.77
CA SER A 136 -7.42 -15.12 -1.71
C SER A 136 -8.09 -14.46 -0.51
N LEU A 137 -7.67 -13.26 -0.12
CA LEU A 137 -8.34 -12.46 0.92
C LEU A 137 -9.75 -12.05 0.49
N TYR A 138 -9.91 -11.62 -0.77
CA TYR A 138 -11.22 -11.29 -1.32
C TYR A 138 -12.14 -12.52 -1.39
N TYR A 139 -11.60 -13.67 -1.80
CA TYR A 139 -12.35 -14.91 -1.77
C TYR A 139 -12.78 -15.26 -0.34
N ALA A 140 -11.88 -15.16 0.65
CA ALA A 140 -12.19 -15.40 2.05
C ALA A 140 -13.37 -14.55 2.55
N ILE A 141 -13.34 -13.24 2.33
CA ILE A 141 -14.43 -12.35 2.78
C ILE A 141 -15.75 -12.62 2.02
N SER A 142 -15.67 -13.00 0.74
CA SER A 142 -16.84 -13.34 -0.07
C SER A 142 -17.55 -14.62 0.40
N GLN A 143 -16.80 -15.64 0.83
CA GLN A 143 -17.38 -16.88 1.34
C GLN A 143 -17.85 -16.75 2.80
N LEU A 144 -17.23 -15.85 3.57
CA LEU A 144 -17.57 -15.62 4.97
C LEU A 144 -19.04 -15.22 5.17
N GLY A 145 -19.62 -14.44 4.23
CA GLY A 145 -21.05 -14.12 4.24
C GLY A 145 -21.94 -15.35 4.07
N LYS A 146 -21.63 -16.21 3.08
CA LYS A 146 -22.39 -17.43 2.81
C LYS A 146 -22.31 -18.42 3.97
N LEU A 147 -21.15 -18.52 4.61
CA LEU A 147 -20.96 -19.34 5.79
C LEU A 147 -21.83 -18.87 6.97
N GLU A 148 -21.88 -17.56 7.20
CA GLU A 148 -22.72 -16.95 8.25
C GLU A 148 -24.20 -17.27 8.04
N ASP A 149 -24.68 -17.16 6.80
CA ASP A 149 -26.05 -17.52 6.43
C ASP A 149 -26.32 -19.02 6.60
N SER A 150 -25.40 -19.88 6.13
CA SER A 150 -25.47 -21.34 6.24
C SER A 150 -25.56 -21.81 7.70
N ILE A 151 -24.69 -21.29 8.58
CA ILE A 151 -24.70 -21.61 10.01
C ILE A 151 -26.02 -21.15 10.67
N SER A 152 -26.48 -19.94 10.32
CA SER A 152 -27.72 -19.37 10.85
C SER A 152 -28.93 -20.23 10.46
N GLU A 153 -29.00 -20.67 9.21
CA GLU A 153 -30.07 -21.55 8.70
C GLU A 153 -30.06 -22.92 9.39
N ARG A 154 -28.89 -23.57 9.50
CA ARG A 154 -28.73 -24.87 10.19
C ARG A 154 -29.14 -24.77 11.66
N TRP A 155 -28.79 -23.67 12.32
CA TRP A 155 -29.20 -23.40 13.70
C TRP A 155 -30.72 -23.24 13.82
N ALA A 156 -31.35 -22.47 12.92
CA ALA A 156 -32.80 -22.27 12.92
C ALA A 156 -33.56 -23.59 12.76
N LYS A 157 -33.16 -24.45 11.79
CA LYS A 157 -33.74 -25.77 11.56
C LYS A 157 -33.68 -26.66 12.81
N ARG A 158 -32.52 -26.70 13.46
CA ARG A 158 -32.33 -27.50 14.67
C ARG A 158 -33.16 -27.01 15.86
N GLN A 159 -33.43 -25.71 15.95
CA GLN A 159 -34.33 -25.16 16.98
C GLN A 159 -35.80 -25.45 16.64
N SER A 160 -36.21 -25.39 15.37
CA SER A 160 -37.58 -25.77 14.97
C SER A 160 -37.87 -27.23 15.23
N ASP A 161 -36.92 -28.14 15.04
CA ASP A 161 -37.09 -29.57 15.35
C ASP A 161 -37.32 -29.80 16.85
N LYS A 162 -36.60 -29.06 17.72
CA LYS A 162 -36.85 -29.08 19.17
C LYS A 162 -38.22 -28.51 19.54
N ILE A 163 -38.70 -27.49 18.82
CA ILE A 163 -40.03 -26.89 19.04
C ILE A 163 -41.14 -27.81 18.55
N ASN A 164 -40.96 -28.54 17.44
CA ASN A 164 -41.94 -29.50 16.95
C ASN A 164 -42.08 -30.72 17.88
N ILE A 165 -40.98 -31.18 18.49
CA ILE A 165 -41.02 -32.17 19.58
C ILE A 165 -41.76 -31.62 20.80
N ARG A 166 -41.56 -30.34 21.14
CA ARG A 166 -42.23 -29.70 22.30
C ARG A 166 -43.67 -29.27 22.03
N ARG A 167 -44.11 -29.01 20.80
CA ARG A 167 -45.50 -28.64 20.48
C ARG A 167 -46.49 -29.80 20.59
N SER A 168 -46.02 -31.03 20.78
CA SER A 168 -46.83 -32.13 21.31
C SER A 168 -47.15 -31.98 22.81
N MET A 169 -46.51 -31.05 23.53
CA MET A 169 -46.80 -30.71 24.92
C MET A 169 -46.62 -29.19 25.16
N ASN A 170 -47.74 -28.49 25.07
CA ASN A 170 -47.95 -27.10 25.52
C ASN A 170 -47.45 -25.96 24.63
N GLY A 171 -48.40 -25.08 24.27
CA GLY A 171 -48.19 -23.89 23.46
C GLY A 171 -47.70 -22.69 24.27
N LYS A 172 -46.62 -22.08 23.76
CA LYS A 172 -46.33 -20.63 23.66
C LYS A 172 -44.81 -20.48 23.49
N SER A 173 -44.36 -20.03 22.33
CA SER A 173 -42.95 -19.71 22.08
C SER A 173 -42.87 -18.39 21.33
N LYS A 174 -42.59 -17.30 22.06
CA LYS A 174 -42.16 -16.02 21.48
C LYS A 174 -40.76 -16.20 20.89
N GLY A 175 -40.53 -15.68 19.68
CA GLY A 175 -39.35 -15.92 18.87
C GLY A 175 -38.03 -15.53 19.54
N ILE A 176 -37.11 -16.50 19.61
CA ILE A 176 -35.70 -16.33 19.98
C ILE A 176 -34.94 -16.16 18.66
N VAL A 177 -35.08 -14.99 18.03
CA VAL A 177 -34.29 -14.61 16.85
C VAL A 177 -33.73 -13.22 17.14
N SER A 178 -32.75 -13.15 18.02
CA SER A 178 -32.06 -11.89 18.30
C SER A 178 -30.59 -12.15 18.63
N ASN A 179 -29.72 -11.49 17.85
CA ASN A 179 -28.25 -11.38 17.97
C ASN A 179 -27.37 -12.51 17.39
N GLN A 180 -27.61 -12.92 16.15
CA GLN A 180 -26.60 -13.65 15.34
C GLN A 180 -25.83 -12.77 14.35
N LYS A 181 -26.25 -11.52 14.12
CA LYS A 181 -25.46 -10.57 13.32
C LYS A 181 -24.13 -10.34 14.03
N ASN A 182 -23.03 -10.42 13.29
CA ASN A 182 -21.67 -10.02 13.69
C ASN A 182 -20.79 -11.13 14.30
N GLN A 183 -21.09 -12.41 14.07
CA GLN A 183 -20.25 -13.49 14.60
C GLN A 183 -18.84 -13.53 13.97
N PHE A 184 -18.67 -12.89 12.82
CA PHE A 184 -17.42 -12.85 12.05
C PHE A 184 -16.81 -11.44 11.92
N ASP A 185 -17.18 -10.49 12.78
CA ASP A 185 -16.67 -9.11 12.71
C ASP A 185 -15.14 -9.04 12.82
N GLY A 186 -14.54 -9.93 13.63
CA GLY A 186 -13.09 -9.98 13.82
C GLY A 186 -12.35 -10.30 12.52
N SER A 187 -12.75 -11.38 11.85
CA SER A 187 -12.19 -11.76 10.55
C SER A 187 -12.52 -10.76 9.45
N ARG A 188 -13.73 -10.19 9.39
CA ARG A 188 -14.06 -9.13 8.41
C ARG A 188 -13.15 -7.92 8.56
N LYS A 189 -12.90 -7.47 9.79
CA LYS A 189 -12.01 -6.34 10.06
C LYS A 189 -10.57 -6.67 9.65
N GLU A 190 -10.05 -7.83 10.08
CA GLU A 190 -8.68 -8.25 9.80
C GLU A 190 -8.44 -8.43 8.30
N ILE A 191 -9.36 -9.10 7.58
CA ILE A 191 -9.26 -9.32 6.14
C ILE A 191 -9.26 -7.98 5.37
N ASN A 192 -10.15 -7.04 5.73
CA ASN A 192 -10.18 -5.74 5.05
C ASN A 192 -8.90 -4.94 5.29
N ALA A 193 -8.39 -4.93 6.53
CA ALA A 193 -7.12 -4.29 6.86
C ALA A 193 -5.93 -4.94 6.12
N ALA A 194 -5.94 -6.27 5.99
CA ALA A 194 -4.95 -7.00 5.22
C ALA A 194 -5.02 -6.65 3.72
N ILE A 195 -6.22 -6.53 3.13
CA ILE A 195 -6.38 -6.09 1.74
C ILE A 195 -5.78 -4.69 1.57
N ASP A 196 -6.10 -3.74 2.46
CA ASP A 196 -5.53 -2.38 2.40
C ASP A 196 -4.00 -2.40 2.48
N ARG A 197 -3.44 -3.16 3.44
CA ARG A 197 -1.98 -3.31 3.60
C ARG A 197 -1.32 -3.89 2.36
N VAL A 198 -1.90 -4.93 1.75
CA VAL A 198 -1.32 -5.55 0.54
C VAL A 198 -1.43 -4.62 -0.66
N CYS A 199 -2.53 -3.87 -0.81
CA CYS A 199 -2.69 -2.87 -1.86
C CYS A 199 -1.64 -1.75 -1.74
N GLU A 200 -1.45 -1.18 -0.56
CA GLU A 200 -0.43 -0.16 -0.29
C GLU A 200 0.97 -0.71 -0.56
N PHE A 201 1.29 -1.88 -0.01
CA PHE A 201 2.58 -2.54 -0.21
C PHE A 201 2.88 -2.81 -1.68
N THR A 202 1.89 -3.26 -2.46
CA THR A 202 2.07 -3.56 -3.88
C THR A 202 2.52 -2.31 -4.64
N GLY A 203 1.87 -1.16 -4.40
CA GLY A 203 2.29 0.12 -4.99
C GLY A 203 3.69 0.53 -4.54
N LEU A 204 3.98 0.45 -3.24
CA LEU A 204 5.28 0.81 -2.69
C LEU A 204 6.40 -0.07 -3.26
N LYS A 205 6.18 -1.39 -3.36
CA LYS A 205 7.16 -2.31 -3.93
C LYS A 205 7.42 -1.99 -5.40
N VAL A 206 6.39 -1.76 -6.19
CA VAL A 206 6.57 -1.39 -7.60
C VAL A 206 7.46 -0.14 -7.71
N ILE A 207 7.14 0.94 -6.98
CA ILE A 207 7.81 2.23 -7.19
C ILE A 207 9.18 2.30 -6.52
N PHE A 208 9.28 1.84 -5.27
CA PHE A 208 10.50 2.00 -4.46
C PHE A 208 11.47 0.83 -4.56
N TRP A 209 11.04 -0.32 -5.09
CA TRP A 209 11.89 -1.50 -5.27
C TRP A 209 12.05 -1.86 -6.74
N ASP A 210 10.97 -2.23 -7.43
CA ASP A 210 11.05 -2.76 -8.80
C ASP A 210 11.45 -1.67 -9.81
N LEU A 211 10.93 -0.46 -9.64
CA LEU A 211 11.21 0.72 -10.46
C LEU A 211 12.15 1.72 -9.78
N GLN A 212 12.89 1.30 -8.75
CA GLN A 212 13.78 2.20 -8.02
C GLN A 212 14.77 2.93 -8.94
N GLN A 213 15.44 2.19 -9.83
CA GLN A 213 16.40 2.77 -10.77
C GLN A 213 15.76 3.79 -11.73
N PRO A 214 14.75 3.44 -12.56
CA PRO A 214 14.15 4.39 -13.49
C PRO A 214 13.41 5.52 -12.78
N PHE A 215 12.63 5.22 -11.74
CA PHE A 215 11.77 6.19 -11.05
C PHE A 215 12.53 7.00 -10.01
N ILE A 216 13.09 6.35 -8.99
CA ILE A 216 13.66 7.03 -7.81
C ILE A 216 15.08 7.55 -8.07
N ASP A 217 15.89 6.86 -8.86
CA ASP A 217 17.30 7.23 -9.05
C ASP A 217 17.54 8.09 -10.29
N ASN A 218 16.72 7.97 -11.34
CA ASN A 218 16.96 8.63 -12.63
C ASN A 218 16.04 9.80 -12.96
N MET A 219 14.79 9.84 -12.48
CA MET A 219 13.90 10.99 -12.75
C MET A 219 14.54 12.31 -12.34
N TYR A 220 14.48 13.31 -13.21
CA TYR A 220 15.02 14.67 -13.04
C TYR A 220 16.51 14.74 -12.68
N LYS A 221 17.25 13.64 -12.82
CA LYS A 221 18.67 13.60 -12.53
C LYS A 221 19.41 14.51 -13.51
N ASN A 222 20.23 15.41 -12.98
CA ASN A 222 20.99 16.45 -13.66
C ASN A 222 20.14 17.56 -14.33
N ASN A 223 19.03 17.21 -14.98
CA ASN A 223 18.14 18.16 -15.64
C ASN A 223 16.72 17.59 -15.77
N VAL A 224 15.70 18.41 -15.48
CA VAL A 224 14.29 18.07 -15.68
C VAL A 224 13.99 17.75 -17.14
N LEU A 225 14.47 18.57 -18.09
CA LEU A 225 14.19 18.41 -19.53
C LEU A 225 14.63 17.07 -20.13
N GLN A 226 15.67 16.43 -19.56
CA GLN A 226 16.27 15.21 -20.13
C GLN A 226 15.84 13.93 -19.43
N ALA A 227 15.28 14.02 -18.22
CA ALA A 227 14.93 12.87 -17.38
C ALA A 227 13.47 12.97 -16.93
N ARG A 228 12.58 13.08 -17.92
CA ARG A 228 11.13 13.26 -17.76
C ARG A 228 10.40 11.96 -17.41
N LEU A 229 9.16 12.10 -16.97
CA LEU A 229 8.31 11.00 -16.55
C LEU A 229 7.86 10.09 -17.71
N ASP A 230 7.87 10.54 -18.96
CA ASP A 230 7.32 9.81 -20.12
C ASP A 230 7.82 8.36 -20.22
N THR A 231 9.14 8.16 -20.07
CA THR A 231 9.77 6.82 -20.15
C THR A 231 9.30 5.87 -19.06
N ILE A 232 8.84 6.40 -17.92
CA ILE A 232 8.35 5.61 -16.79
C ILE A 232 6.89 5.23 -17.00
N VAL A 233 6.11 6.07 -17.67
CA VAL A 233 4.70 5.78 -18.00
C VAL A 233 4.59 4.51 -18.85
N GLU A 234 5.49 4.34 -19.83
CA GLU A 234 5.56 3.11 -20.63
C GLU A 234 5.79 1.86 -19.76
N VAL A 235 6.66 1.97 -18.75
CA VAL A 235 6.93 0.86 -17.83
C VAL A 235 5.76 0.61 -16.88
N LEU A 236 5.10 1.67 -16.41
CA LEU A 236 3.90 1.57 -15.57
C LEU A 236 2.73 0.90 -16.32
N ASP A 237 2.60 1.12 -17.62
CA ASP A 237 1.59 0.44 -18.46
C ASP A 237 1.80 -1.08 -18.45
N LEU A 238 3.04 -1.53 -18.62
CA LEU A 238 3.40 -2.95 -18.53
C LEU A 238 3.10 -3.53 -17.13
N VAL A 239 3.38 -2.76 -16.07
CA VAL A 239 3.06 -3.15 -14.69
C VAL A 239 1.55 -3.30 -14.49
N LEU A 240 0.75 -2.34 -14.98
CA LEU A 240 -0.71 -2.41 -14.90
C LEU A 240 -1.27 -3.57 -15.70
N ALA A 241 -0.73 -3.86 -16.88
CA ALA A 241 -1.14 -5.01 -17.67
C ALA A 241 -0.92 -6.34 -16.91
N GLN A 242 0.26 -6.52 -16.31
CA GLN A 242 0.58 -7.71 -15.49
C GLN A 242 -0.32 -7.82 -14.26
N LEU A 243 -0.61 -6.70 -13.61
CA LEU A 243 -1.50 -6.64 -12.45
C LEU A 243 -2.94 -7.03 -12.84
N CYS A 244 -3.45 -6.46 -13.94
CA CYS A 244 -4.83 -6.67 -14.40
C CYS A 244 -5.08 -8.09 -14.93
N ASP A 245 -4.05 -8.78 -15.41
CA ASP A 245 -4.14 -10.19 -15.84
C ASP A 245 -4.50 -11.13 -14.68
N VAL A 246 -4.01 -10.83 -13.46
CA VAL A 246 -4.16 -11.70 -12.29
C VAL A 246 -5.21 -11.22 -11.30
N ILE A 247 -5.34 -9.91 -11.07
CA ILE A 247 -6.26 -9.39 -10.05
C ILE A 247 -7.73 -9.63 -10.42
N VAL A 248 -8.60 -9.82 -9.43
CA VAL A 248 -10.06 -9.78 -9.64
C VAL A 248 -10.56 -8.35 -9.78
N GLU A 249 -11.61 -8.17 -10.59
CA GLU A 249 -12.17 -6.86 -10.95
C GLU A 249 -12.54 -6.01 -9.72
N GLN A 250 -13.09 -6.62 -8.67
CA GLN A 250 -13.55 -5.91 -7.47
C GLN A 250 -12.40 -5.31 -6.63
N LEU A 251 -11.16 -5.75 -6.87
CA LEU A 251 -9.97 -5.22 -6.21
C LEU A 251 -9.16 -4.28 -7.10
N ARG A 252 -9.42 -4.25 -8.41
CA ARG A 252 -8.66 -3.48 -9.42
C ARG A 252 -8.43 -2.05 -8.96
N ASP A 253 -9.50 -1.32 -8.68
CA ASP A 253 -9.40 0.10 -8.33
C ASP A 253 -8.64 0.31 -7.02
N ARG A 254 -8.75 -0.60 -6.04
CA ARG A 254 -8.05 -0.49 -4.76
C ARG A 254 -6.54 -0.62 -4.93
N VAL A 255 -6.09 -1.65 -5.67
CA VAL A 255 -4.65 -1.88 -5.86
C VAL A 255 -4.03 -0.84 -6.79
N VAL A 256 -4.75 -0.41 -7.84
CA VAL A 256 -4.28 0.64 -8.75
C VAL A 256 -4.23 2.00 -8.04
N THR A 257 -5.17 2.28 -7.11
CA THR A 257 -5.08 3.46 -6.24
C THR A 257 -3.83 3.43 -5.37
N GLY A 258 -3.46 2.27 -4.81
CA GLY A 258 -2.20 2.10 -4.07
C GLY A 258 -0.96 2.38 -4.92
N LEU A 259 -0.96 1.95 -6.19
CA LEU A 259 0.10 2.26 -7.14
C LEU A 259 0.18 3.76 -7.47
N LEU A 260 -0.95 4.42 -7.70
CA LEU A 260 -1.00 5.88 -7.90
C LEU A 260 -0.45 6.62 -6.67
N GLN A 261 -0.87 6.25 -5.46
CA GLN A 261 -0.35 6.84 -4.22
C GLN A 261 1.17 6.69 -4.11
N ALA A 262 1.70 5.50 -4.35
CA ALA A 262 3.14 5.27 -4.33
C ALA A 262 3.87 6.07 -5.42
N SER A 263 3.28 6.22 -6.61
CA SER A 263 3.86 7.01 -7.71
C SER A 263 3.94 8.50 -7.35
N LEU A 264 2.91 9.04 -6.71
CA LEU A 264 2.90 10.43 -6.23
C LEU A 264 3.87 10.65 -5.06
N ASP A 265 3.93 9.71 -4.12
CA ASP A 265 4.94 9.71 -3.04
C ASP A 265 6.37 9.67 -3.63
N GLY A 266 6.57 8.83 -4.65
CA GLY A 266 7.83 8.74 -5.40
C GLY A 266 8.20 10.06 -6.07
N LEU A 267 7.24 10.70 -6.75
CA LEU A 267 7.45 12.01 -7.40
C LEU A 267 7.82 13.11 -6.39
N VAL A 268 7.07 13.22 -5.30
CA VAL A 268 7.36 14.18 -4.22
C VAL A 268 8.76 13.93 -3.65
N ARG A 269 9.11 12.66 -3.44
CA ARG A 269 10.42 12.28 -2.95
C ARG A 269 11.53 12.65 -3.92
N VAL A 270 11.36 12.43 -5.22
CA VAL A 270 12.33 12.84 -6.24
C VAL A 270 12.55 14.36 -6.20
N ILE A 271 11.49 15.15 -5.99
CA ILE A 271 11.58 16.62 -5.95
C ILE A 271 12.23 17.13 -4.65
N LEU A 272 11.87 16.55 -3.50
CA LEU A 272 12.24 17.09 -2.18
C LEU A 272 13.46 16.42 -1.54
N ASP A 273 13.69 15.14 -1.85
CA ASP A 273 14.67 14.26 -1.21
C ASP A 273 15.48 13.48 -2.27
N GLY A 274 15.56 14.01 -3.49
CA GLY A 274 16.21 13.35 -4.63
C GLY A 274 17.74 13.40 -4.60
N GLY A 275 18.34 14.05 -3.61
CA GLY A 275 19.80 14.16 -3.47
C GLY A 275 20.44 15.22 -4.41
N PRO A 276 21.78 15.32 -4.38
CA PRO A 276 22.51 16.47 -4.91
C PRO A 276 22.48 16.64 -6.43
N THR A 277 22.11 15.58 -7.15
CA THR A 277 22.05 15.57 -8.61
C THR A 277 20.76 16.19 -9.15
N ARG A 278 19.80 16.54 -8.28
CA ARG A 278 18.53 17.16 -8.67
C ARG A 278 18.51 18.59 -8.20
N VAL A 279 18.44 19.49 -9.17
CA VAL A 279 18.45 20.92 -8.93
C VAL A 279 17.37 21.54 -9.81
N PHE A 280 16.56 22.42 -9.23
CA PHE A 280 15.38 23.00 -9.87
C PHE A 280 15.47 24.52 -9.89
N SER A 281 14.93 25.11 -10.94
CA SER A 281 14.70 26.54 -11.12
C SER A 281 13.20 26.81 -11.22
N PRO A 282 12.75 28.07 -11.03
CA PRO A 282 11.34 28.43 -11.27
C PRO A 282 10.82 28.06 -12.67
N ASN A 283 11.72 28.03 -13.66
CA ASN A 283 11.39 27.69 -15.06
C ASN A 283 11.10 26.20 -15.28
N ASP A 284 11.46 25.33 -14.33
CA ASP A 284 11.19 23.90 -14.42
C ASP A 284 9.76 23.56 -13.97
N ALA A 285 9.11 24.45 -13.23
CA ALA A 285 7.78 24.20 -12.66
C ALA A 285 6.70 23.84 -13.71
N PRO A 286 6.65 24.45 -14.92
CA PRO A 286 5.73 24.03 -15.97
C PRO A 286 5.96 22.58 -16.43
N LEU A 287 7.21 22.11 -16.51
CA LEU A 287 7.53 20.73 -16.91
C LEU A 287 7.14 19.74 -15.81
N LEU A 288 7.33 20.10 -14.54
CA LEU A 288 6.88 19.28 -13.41
C LEU A 288 5.35 19.16 -13.36
N GLU A 289 4.62 20.23 -13.69
CA GLU A 289 3.15 20.20 -13.76
C GLU A 289 2.68 19.38 -14.98
N GLU A 290 3.37 19.47 -16.12
CA GLU A 290 3.12 18.63 -17.29
C GLU A 290 3.30 17.14 -16.94
N ASP A 291 4.39 16.77 -16.27
CA ASP A 291 4.62 15.39 -15.81
C ASP A 291 3.55 14.92 -14.81
N LEU A 292 3.11 15.78 -13.89
CA LEU A 292 2.03 15.46 -12.97
C LEU A 292 0.70 15.23 -13.71
N GLU A 293 0.43 16.03 -14.75
CA GLU A 293 -0.78 15.90 -15.58
C GLU A 293 -0.73 14.62 -16.44
N ILE A 294 0.44 14.26 -16.99
CA ILE A 294 0.65 12.98 -17.69
C ILE A 294 0.33 11.82 -16.75
N LEU A 295 0.87 11.82 -15.52
CA LEU A 295 0.60 10.77 -14.53
C LEU A 295 -0.89 10.70 -14.19
N LYS A 296 -1.54 11.85 -14.04
CA LYS A 296 -2.97 11.95 -13.73
C LYS A 296 -3.81 11.32 -14.84
N GLU A 297 -3.61 11.75 -16.08
CA GLU A 297 -4.40 11.26 -17.21
C GLU A 297 -4.09 9.79 -17.54
N PHE A 298 -2.86 9.32 -17.28
CA PHE A 298 -2.50 7.91 -17.35
C PHE A 298 -3.37 7.04 -16.43
N PHE A 299 -3.51 7.41 -15.15
CA PHE A 299 -4.33 6.63 -14.21
C PHE A 299 -5.85 6.80 -14.43
N ILE A 300 -6.30 7.89 -15.06
CA ILE A 300 -7.70 8.06 -15.50
C ILE A 300 -7.97 7.22 -16.76
N SER A 301 -6.98 7.10 -17.65
CA SER A 301 -7.03 6.33 -18.90
C SER A 301 -8.29 6.59 -19.72
N GLY A 302 -8.64 7.86 -19.95
CA GLY A 302 -9.83 8.23 -20.75
C GLY A 302 -11.18 7.80 -20.13
N GLY A 303 -11.20 7.37 -18.87
CA GLY A 303 -12.39 6.86 -18.18
C GLY A 303 -12.38 5.35 -17.94
N ASP A 304 -11.47 4.61 -18.58
CA ASP A 304 -11.33 3.15 -18.40
C ASP A 304 -10.50 2.78 -17.17
N GLY A 305 -9.76 3.75 -16.61
CA GLY A 305 -8.91 3.60 -15.43
C GLY A 305 -9.65 3.87 -14.12
N LEU A 306 -9.00 4.62 -13.22
CA LEU A 306 -9.56 5.01 -11.92
C LEU A 306 -10.59 6.14 -12.06
N PRO A 307 -11.55 6.25 -11.12
CA PRO A 307 -12.48 7.38 -11.08
C PRO A 307 -11.74 8.72 -10.98
N ARG A 308 -12.04 9.66 -11.90
CA ARG A 308 -11.38 10.98 -11.98
C ARG A 308 -11.34 11.74 -10.66
N GLY A 309 -12.43 11.70 -9.87
CA GLY A 309 -12.48 12.35 -8.56
C GLY A 309 -11.46 11.78 -7.56
N THR A 310 -11.24 10.46 -7.58
CA THR A 310 -10.23 9.80 -6.74
C THR A 310 -8.82 10.24 -7.14
N VAL A 311 -8.53 10.26 -8.44
CA VAL A 311 -7.22 10.65 -8.96
C VAL A 311 -6.91 12.12 -8.66
N GLU A 312 -7.85 13.04 -8.95
CA GLU A 312 -7.67 14.47 -8.70
C GLU A 312 -7.43 14.78 -7.21
N ASN A 313 -8.13 14.09 -6.30
CA ASN A 313 -7.94 14.25 -4.85
C ASN A 313 -6.55 13.83 -4.35
N LEU A 314 -5.90 12.88 -5.04
CA LEU A 314 -4.54 12.45 -4.71
C LEU A 314 -3.51 13.37 -5.35
N VAL A 315 -3.69 13.68 -6.64
CA VAL A 315 -2.82 14.57 -7.40
C VAL A 315 -2.79 15.99 -6.82
N SER A 316 -3.91 16.48 -6.28
CA SER A 316 -3.99 17.80 -5.63
C SER A 316 -3.03 17.97 -4.46
N ARG A 317 -2.53 16.88 -3.86
CA ARG A 317 -1.57 16.91 -2.74
C ARG A 317 -0.15 17.20 -3.20
N VAL A 318 0.18 16.97 -4.47
CA VAL A 318 1.51 17.21 -5.06
C VAL A 318 1.65 18.64 -5.59
N ARG A 319 0.57 19.22 -6.13
CA ARG A 319 0.55 20.58 -6.68
C ARG A 319 1.15 21.66 -5.75
N PRO A 320 0.91 21.65 -4.41
CA PRO A 320 1.56 22.60 -3.51
C PRO A 320 3.09 22.55 -3.55
N VAL A 321 3.68 21.36 -3.68
CA VAL A 321 5.15 21.19 -3.79
C VAL A 321 5.66 21.80 -5.09
N ILE A 322 5.00 21.53 -6.23
CA ILE A 322 5.36 22.13 -7.53
C ILE A 322 5.19 23.65 -7.49
N ASN A 323 4.14 24.15 -6.82
CA ASN A 323 3.92 25.57 -6.65
C ASN A 323 5.06 26.25 -5.85
N LEU A 324 5.67 25.57 -4.88
CA LEU A 324 6.90 26.06 -4.23
C LEU A 324 8.08 26.11 -5.20
N ILE A 325 8.22 25.13 -6.10
CA ILE A 325 9.28 25.14 -7.12
C ILE A 325 9.15 26.39 -8.01
N LYS A 326 7.93 26.81 -8.34
CA LYS A 326 7.62 28.00 -9.14
C LYS A 326 7.99 29.34 -8.47
N GLN A 327 8.05 29.41 -7.15
CA GLN A 327 8.26 30.68 -6.45
C GLN A 327 9.70 31.19 -6.58
N GLU A 328 9.84 32.51 -6.55
CA GLU A 328 11.14 33.16 -6.45
C GLU A 328 11.81 32.84 -5.11
N THR A 329 13.13 32.72 -5.14
CA THR A 329 13.96 32.34 -3.99
C THR A 329 13.77 33.25 -2.78
N ARG A 330 13.63 34.56 -2.98
CA ARG A 330 13.38 35.52 -1.89
C ARG A 330 12.06 35.27 -1.17
N VAL A 331 11.01 34.96 -1.94
CA VAL A 331 9.69 34.67 -1.40
C VAL A 331 9.72 33.42 -0.53
N LEU A 332 10.44 32.37 -0.98
CA LEU A 332 10.64 31.14 -0.20
C LEU A 332 11.47 31.37 1.07
N ILE A 333 12.51 32.22 1.00
CA ILE A 333 13.33 32.58 2.16
C ILE A 333 12.49 33.31 3.20
N ASP A 334 11.69 34.30 2.79
CA ASP A 334 10.85 35.06 3.70
C ASP A 334 9.78 34.17 4.34
N ASP A 335 9.18 33.25 3.57
CA ASP A 335 8.22 32.28 4.10
C ASP A 335 8.89 31.33 5.12
N LEU A 336 10.08 30.82 4.82
CA LEU A 336 10.83 29.97 5.76
C LEU A 336 11.19 30.71 7.05
N ARG A 337 11.56 31.99 6.97
CA ARG A 337 11.82 32.83 8.15
C ARG A 337 10.57 33.01 9.00
N GLU A 338 9.44 33.28 8.37
CA GLU A 338 8.15 33.43 9.05
C GLU A 338 7.77 32.14 9.78
N VAL A 339 7.84 30.99 9.10
CA VAL A 339 7.50 29.68 9.69
C VAL A 339 8.46 29.29 10.82
N THR A 340 9.76 29.53 10.66
CA THR A 340 10.75 29.21 11.71
C THR A 340 10.64 30.09 12.96
N GLN A 341 9.98 31.24 12.85
CA GLN A 341 9.67 32.13 13.97
C GLN A 341 8.30 31.84 14.61
N GLY A 342 7.60 30.79 14.18
CA GLY A 342 6.28 30.41 14.68
C GLY A 342 5.11 31.08 13.95
N GLY A 343 5.37 31.76 12.84
CA GLY A 343 4.36 32.29 11.93
C GLY A 343 3.71 31.20 11.06
N LYS A 344 2.71 31.59 10.27
CA LYS A 344 2.03 30.70 9.32
C LYS A 344 2.65 30.83 7.93
N SER A 345 2.87 29.72 7.25
CA SER A 345 3.34 29.73 5.86
C SER A 345 2.28 30.34 4.94
N LYS A 346 2.71 31.23 4.05
CA LYS A 346 1.92 31.78 2.94
C LYS A 346 1.49 30.70 1.95
N PHE A 347 2.27 29.63 1.85
CA PHE A 347 2.02 28.49 0.97
C PHE A 347 1.49 27.26 1.72
N GLY A 348 1.15 27.39 3.00
CA GLY A 348 0.68 26.28 3.83
C GLY A 348 1.68 25.14 4.02
N SER A 349 2.97 25.40 3.78
CA SER A 349 4.03 24.40 3.82
C SER A 349 4.82 24.47 5.13
N ASP A 350 5.39 23.35 5.57
CA ASP A 350 6.22 23.33 6.78
C ASP A 350 7.66 23.81 6.49
N SER A 351 8.40 24.13 7.55
CA SER A 351 9.79 24.58 7.45
C SER A 351 10.71 23.54 6.80
N LYS A 352 10.39 22.25 6.96
CA LYS A 352 11.13 21.12 6.41
C LYS A 352 11.03 21.05 4.88
N THR A 353 9.85 21.32 4.33
CA THR A 353 9.56 21.31 2.89
C THR A 353 10.18 22.53 2.23
N LEU A 354 9.99 23.72 2.80
CA LEU A 354 10.60 24.96 2.32
C LEU A 354 12.13 24.87 2.30
N LEU A 355 12.73 24.34 3.37
CA LEU A 355 14.18 24.13 3.43
C LEU A 355 14.68 23.17 2.35
N ARG A 356 13.98 22.06 2.09
CA ARG A 356 14.32 21.10 1.03
C ARG A 356 14.27 21.74 -0.36
N VAL A 357 13.20 22.48 -0.65
CA VAL A 357 13.06 23.23 -1.92
C VAL A 357 14.23 24.21 -2.10
N LEU A 358 14.62 24.94 -1.06
CA LEU A 358 15.77 25.85 -1.10
C LEU A 358 17.12 25.12 -1.26
N CYS A 359 17.26 23.91 -0.71
CA CYS A 359 18.48 23.12 -0.87
C CYS A 359 18.67 22.62 -2.31
N HIS A 360 17.57 22.24 -2.96
CA HIS A 360 17.54 21.82 -4.37
C HIS A 360 17.41 23.00 -5.36
N ARG A 361 17.52 24.26 -4.90
CA ARG A 361 17.37 25.43 -5.77
C ARG A 361 18.65 25.73 -6.57
N ASN A 362 18.53 25.94 -7.88
CA ASN A 362 19.66 26.23 -8.79
C ASN A 362 20.11 27.70 -8.74
N ASP A 363 20.32 28.26 -7.55
CA ASP A 363 20.84 29.62 -7.42
C ASP A 363 21.75 29.83 -6.18
N SER A 364 22.56 30.88 -6.25
CA SER A 364 23.53 31.21 -5.20
C SER A 364 22.91 31.86 -3.96
N GLU A 365 21.76 32.53 -4.09
CA GLU A 365 21.07 33.23 -2.99
C GLU A 365 20.49 32.20 -2.01
N ALA A 366 19.76 31.21 -2.50
CA ALA A 366 19.26 30.07 -1.74
C ALA A 366 20.41 29.33 -1.05
N SER A 367 21.47 29.00 -1.81
CA SER A 367 22.64 28.29 -1.30
C SER A 367 23.34 29.06 -0.17
N HIS A 368 23.53 30.37 -0.34
CA HIS A 368 24.14 31.21 0.68
C HIS A 368 23.27 31.28 1.94
N TYR A 369 21.95 31.42 1.78
CA TYR A 369 21.00 31.46 2.88
C TYR A 369 21.01 30.16 3.70
N VAL A 370 20.82 29.00 3.07
CA VAL A 370 20.79 27.71 3.77
C VAL A 370 22.14 27.34 4.40
N LYS A 371 23.26 27.78 3.79
CA LYS A 371 24.59 27.68 4.40
C LYS A 371 24.67 28.47 5.71
N LYS A 372 24.27 29.74 5.68
CA LYS A 372 24.42 30.67 6.81
C LYS A 372 23.51 30.31 7.98
N HIS A 373 22.26 29.96 7.71
CA HIS A 373 21.24 29.79 8.75
C HIS A 373 21.06 28.34 9.21
N PHE A 374 21.30 27.35 8.34
CA PHE A 374 21.06 25.93 8.63
C PHE A 374 22.32 25.06 8.56
N LYS A 375 23.48 25.64 8.23
CA LYS A 375 24.78 24.95 8.14
C LYS A 375 24.78 23.77 7.17
N ILE A 376 23.94 23.82 6.13
CA ILE A 376 23.81 22.75 5.13
C ILE A 376 25.12 22.62 4.31
N PRO A 377 25.70 21.41 4.20
CA PRO A 377 26.92 21.18 3.42
C PRO A 377 26.67 21.34 1.91
N SER A 378 27.68 21.78 1.17
CA SER A 378 27.60 21.74 -0.31
C SER A 378 28.00 20.38 -0.84
N SER A 379 27.31 19.98 -1.89
CA SER A 379 27.74 19.01 -2.87
C SER A 379 27.71 19.68 -4.25
N ALA A 380 28.56 19.23 -5.15
CA ALA A 380 28.41 19.57 -6.57
C ALA A 380 27.68 18.41 -7.25
N PRO A 381 26.72 18.68 -8.15
CA PRO A 381 26.34 17.68 -9.14
C PRO A 381 27.60 17.29 -9.93
N PRO A 382 27.85 16.00 -10.19
CA PRO A 382 29.00 15.60 -11.02
C PRO A 382 28.93 16.32 -12.37
N SER A 383 30.07 16.81 -12.84
CA SER A 383 30.21 17.43 -14.17
C SER A 383 29.77 16.40 -15.22
N THR A 384 28.75 16.73 -16.00
CA THR A 384 28.35 15.97 -17.21
C THR A 384 29.38 16.10 -18.31
#